data_AF-A0A1H2FXT8-F1
#
_entry.id   AF-A0A1H2FXT8-F1
#
_cell.length_a   1.000
_cell.length_b   1.000
_cell.length_c   1.000
_cell.angle_alpha   90.00
_cell.angle_beta   90.00
_cell.angle_gamma   90.00
#
_symmetry.space_group_name_H-M   'P 1'
#
loop_
_entity.id
_entity.type
_entity.pdbx_description
1 polymer ?
#
loop_
_entity_poly.entity_id
_entity_poly.type
_entity_poly.pdbx_seq_one_letter_code
_entity_poly.pdbx_strand_id
1 'polypeptide(L)'
;MKTVRFSQVVEKSGKPDVYLPLSKADPVLKKAIAAHKVMTLLGGAHGAKQDYGIVGFQEKAHGQFLIFPKSLKSFEGMRVVGIKYSLFQEAEPEPPKATKKSGKKKSFSKKTVENEEGQQDGVHDKIIPFPREEETEDDEVEELKGYAHKALHALEKGNPVAAYKLLQKIIEA
;
A
#
# COMPACT_ATOMS: atom_id res chain seq x y z
N MET A 1 -19.79 10.55 6.93
CA MET A 1 -19.13 9.96 5.73
C MET A 1 -19.20 8.45 5.86
N LYS A 2 -19.60 7.70 4.83
CA LYS A 2 -19.67 6.23 4.92
C LYS A 2 -18.27 5.62 4.74
N THR A 3 -17.92 4.66 5.58
CA THR A 3 -16.60 4.06 5.63
C THR A 3 -16.70 2.55 5.51
N VAL A 4 -15.79 1.92 4.75
CA VAL A 4 -15.75 0.48 4.52
C VAL A 4 -14.32 -0.02 4.71
N ARG A 5 -14.15 -1.22 5.28
CA ARG A 5 -12.84 -1.85 5.41
C ARG A 5 -12.37 -2.41 4.06
N PHE A 6 -11.10 -2.24 3.75
CA PHE A 6 -10.53 -2.73 2.49
C PHE A 6 -10.77 -4.23 2.24
N SER A 7 -10.68 -5.08 3.26
CA SER A 7 -10.96 -6.52 3.14
C SER A 7 -12.35 -6.82 2.57
N GLN A 8 -13.38 -6.07 2.97
CA GLN A 8 -14.75 -6.25 2.45
C GLN A 8 -14.88 -5.83 0.99
N VAL A 9 -14.08 -4.85 0.56
CA VAL A 9 -14.02 -4.43 -0.84
C VAL A 9 -13.36 -5.53 -1.67
N VAL A 10 -12.26 -6.11 -1.20
CA VAL A 10 -11.55 -7.20 -1.88
C VAL A 10 -12.43 -8.47 -1.99
N GLU A 11 -13.15 -8.83 -0.93
CA GLU A 11 -14.06 -9.99 -0.95
C GLU A 11 -15.14 -9.86 -2.05
N LYS A 12 -15.71 -8.67 -2.23
CA LYS A 12 -16.76 -8.44 -3.23
C LYS A 12 -16.20 -8.20 -4.62
N SER A 13 -15.16 -7.39 -4.71
CA SER A 13 -14.66 -6.83 -5.97
C SER A 13 -13.41 -7.54 -6.52
N GLY A 14 -12.82 -8.46 -5.76
CA GLY A 14 -11.60 -9.20 -6.10
C GLY A 14 -10.33 -8.46 -5.70
N LYS A 15 -9.19 -9.12 -5.88
CA LYS A 15 -7.86 -8.53 -5.65
C LYS A 15 -7.62 -7.40 -6.65
N PRO A 16 -7.27 -6.18 -6.19
CA PRO A 16 -6.95 -5.09 -7.09
C PRO A 16 -5.53 -5.21 -7.64
N ASP A 17 -5.36 -4.69 -8.84
CA ASP A 17 -4.06 -4.49 -9.48
C ASP A 17 -3.59 -3.05 -9.27
N VAL A 18 -2.30 -2.86 -9.01
CA VAL A 18 -1.68 -1.54 -8.78
C VAL A 18 -1.36 -0.94 -10.14
N TYR A 19 -2.11 0.10 -10.51
CA TYR A 19 -1.90 0.81 -11.76
C TYR A 19 -1.27 2.18 -11.50
N LEU A 20 -0.03 2.34 -11.96
CA LEU A 20 0.65 3.64 -12.01
C LEU A 20 0.44 4.25 -13.41
N PRO A 21 -0.39 5.30 -13.55
CA PRO A 21 -0.59 5.94 -14.84
C PRO A 21 0.71 6.62 -15.29
N LEU A 22 1.26 6.14 -16.41
CA LEU A 22 2.44 6.72 -17.06
C LEU A 22 2.08 8.00 -17.82
N SER A 23 0.80 8.18 -18.17
CA SER A 23 0.29 9.35 -18.89
C SER A 23 -1.10 9.76 -18.39
N LYS A 24 -1.40 11.07 -18.47
CA LYS A 24 -2.67 11.67 -18.01
C LYS A 24 -3.91 11.15 -18.73
N ALA A 25 -3.75 10.40 -19.82
CA ALA A 25 -4.84 10.04 -20.72
C ALA A 25 -4.83 8.56 -21.15
N ASP A 26 -4.39 7.65 -20.29
CA ASP A 26 -4.36 6.23 -20.63
C ASP A 26 -5.77 5.68 -20.94
N PRO A 27 -5.99 5.03 -22.10
CA PRO A 27 -7.28 4.48 -22.49
C PRO A 27 -7.74 3.34 -21.56
N VAL A 28 -6.80 2.65 -20.91
CA VAL A 28 -7.09 1.60 -19.92
C VAL A 28 -7.72 2.21 -18.67
N LEU A 29 -7.14 3.29 -18.16
CA LEU A 29 -7.66 4.00 -17.00
C LEU A 29 -9.04 4.60 -17.30
N LYS A 30 -9.23 5.23 -18.46
CA LYS A 30 -10.56 5.76 -18.88
C LYS A 30 -11.63 4.67 -18.94
N LYS A 31 -11.31 3.48 -19.46
CA LYS A 31 -12.23 2.33 -19.46
C LYS A 31 -12.53 1.85 -18.04
N ALA A 32 -11.54 1.81 -17.17
CA ALA A 32 -11.71 1.42 -15.77
C ALA A 32 -12.57 2.43 -15.00
N ILE A 33 -12.40 3.74 -15.26
CA ILE A 33 -13.22 4.82 -14.71
C ILE A 33 -14.67 4.65 -15.17
N ALA A 34 -14.91 4.48 -16.47
CA ALA A 34 -16.25 4.28 -17.02
C ALA A 34 -16.93 3.00 -16.47
N ALA A 35 -16.14 1.99 -16.12
CA ALA A 35 -16.63 0.76 -15.51
C ALA A 35 -16.77 0.83 -13.98
N HIS A 36 -16.48 1.97 -13.34
CA HIS A 36 -16.41 2.15 -11.89
C HIS A 36 -15.51 1.11 -11.21
N LYS A 37 -14.35 0.83 -11.79
CA LYS A 37 -13.38 -0.17 -11.30
C LYS A 37 -12.15 0.45 -10.65
N VAL A 38 -12.11 1.77 -10.49
CA VAL A 38 -10.94 2.50 -10.02
C VAL A 38 -11.14 2.95 -8.57
N MET A 39 -10.09 2.77 -7.77
CA MET A 39 -9.96 3.38 -6.46
C MET A 39 -8.66 4.17 -6.41
N THR A 40 -8.69 5.36 -5.83
CA THR A 40 -7.50 6.17 -5.59
C THR A 40 -7.05 6.00 -4.14
N LEU A 41 -5.78 5.65 -3.94
CA LEU A 41 -5.14 5.61 -2.64
C LEU A 41 -4.65 7.01 -2.27
N LEU A 42 -5.02 7.49 -1.09
CA LEU A 42 -4.50 8.73 -0.51
C LEU A 42 -3.63 8.36 0.68
N GLY A 43 -2.33 8.62 0.53
CA GLY A 43 -1.40 8.56 1.64
C GLY A 43 -1.66 9.70 2.61
N GLY A 44 -1.67 9.40 3.90
CA GLY A 44 -1.69 10.45 4.92
C GLY A 44 -0.40 11.26 4.85
N ALA A 45 -0.50 12.57 4.59
CA ALA A 45 0.66 13.45 4.67
C ALA A 45 1.25 13.41 6.10
N HIS A 46 2.53 13.08 6.19
CA HIS A 46 3.37 13.05 7.41
C HIS A 46 2.82 12.28 8.62
N GLY A 47 3.37 11.07 8.81
CA GLY A 47 3.83 10.61 10.14
C GLY A 47 2.87 9.88 11.07
N ALA A 48 1.55 9.80 10.83
CA ALA A 48 0.67 9.07 11.77
C ALA A 48 -0.69 8.60 11.24
N LYS A 49 -1.07 8.90 10.00
CA LYS A 49 -2.42 8.58 9.50
C LYS A 49 -2.35 7.45 8.48
N GLN A 50 -2.96 6.32 8.86
CA GLN A 50 -3.14 5.15 7.98
C GLN A 50 -3.70 5.56 6.62
N ASP A 51 -3.17 4.92 5.58
CA ASP A 51 -3.60 5.13 4.21
C ASP A 51 -5.09 4.83 4.06
N TYR A 52 -5.77 5.69 3.30
CA TYR A 52 -7.18 5.52 3.02
C TYR A 52 -7.45 5.69 1.53
N GLY A 53 -8.37 4.89 1.03
CA GLY A 53 -8.81 4.89 -0.35
C GLY A 53 -10.08 5.69 -0.51
N ILE A 54 -10.24 6.33 -1.66
CA ILE A 54 -11.53 6.84 -2.12
C ILE A 54 -11.89 6.08 -3.40
N VAL A 55 -13.10 5.53 -3.42
CA VAL A 55 -13.64 4.88 -4.63
C VAL A 55 -13.96 5.95 -5.66
N GLY A 56 -13.34 5.85 -6.83
CA GLY A 56 -13.37 6.87 -7.87
C GLY A 56 -11.97 7.29 -8.31
N PHE A 57 -11.92 8.12 -9.34
CA PHE A 57 -10.68 8.71 -9.83
C PHE A 57 -10.55 10.14 -9.29
N GLN A 58 -9.49 10.40 -8.52
CA GLN A 58 -9.10 11.75 -8.11
C GLN A 58 -7.73 12.09 -8.68
N GLU A 59 -7.70 12.93 -9.71
CA GLU A 59 -6.46 13.40 -10.37
C GLU A 59 -5.60 14.30 -9.47
N LYS A 60 -6.23 14.99 -8.51
CA LYS A 60 -5.56 15.91 -7.57
C LYS A 60 -4.91 15.21 -6.39
N ALA A 61 -5.11 13.90 -6.24
CA ALA A 61 -4.48 13.11 -5.21
C ALA A 61 -3.13 12.61 -5.75
N HIS A 62 -2.03 12.88 -5.04
CA HIS A 62 -0.72 12.26 -5.29
C HIS A 62 -0.74 10.77 -4.90
N GLY A 63 -1.68 10.03 -5.48
CA GLY A 63 -2.10 8.72 -5.04
C GLY A 63 -1.85 7.65 -6.08
N GLN A 64 -1.57 6.44 -5.63
CA GLN A 64 -1.58 5.25 -6.48
C GLN A 64 -3.02 4.89 -6.85
N PHE A 65 -3.23 4.35 -8.06
CA PHE A 65 -4.54 3.88 -8.49
C PHE A 65 -4.61 2.37 -8.40
N LEU A 66 -5.75 1.87 -7.96
CA LEU A 66 -6.04 0.44 -7.90
C LEU A 66 -7.17 0.14 -8.89
N ILE A 67 -6.92 -0.82 -9.78
CA ILE A 67 -7.90 -1.31 -10.74
C ILE A 67 -8.44 -2.65 -10.23
N PHE A 68 -9.75 -2.72 -10.02
CA PHE A 68 -10.42 -3.93 -9.58
C PHE A 68 -10.94 -4.75 -10.77
N PRO A 69 -10.93 -6.08 -10.70
CA PRO A 69 -11.50 -6.92 -11.75
C PRO A 69 -13.02 -6.75 -11.87
N LYS A 70 -13.71 -6.52 -10.73
CA LYS A 70 -15.15 -6.23 -10.67
C LYS A 70 -15.41 -4.77 -10.34
N SER A 71 -16.63 -4.30 -10.61
CA SER A 71 -17.02 -2.92 -10.32
C SER A 71 -17.11 -2.65 -8.81
N LEU A 72 -16.84 -1.39 -8.45
CA LEU A 72 -16.90 -0.83 -7.12
C LEU A 72 -18.15 0.05 -6.92
N LYS A 73 -19.16 -0.08 -7.79
CA LYS A 73 -20.38 0.74 -7.76
C LYS A 73 -21.12 0.69 -6.42
N SER A 74 -21.03 -0.43 -5.70
CA SER A 74 -21.59 -0.58 -4.35
C SER A 74 -20.89 0.25 -3.29
N PHE A 75 -19.69 0.76 -3.58
CA PHE A 75 -18.83 1.50 -2.66
C PHE A 75 -18.54 2.92 -3.17
N GLU A 76 -19.26 3.38 -4.19
CA GLU A 76 -19.10 4.71 -4.76
C GLU A 76 -19.30 5.80 -3.68
N GLY A 77 -18.35 6.74 -3.61
CA GLY A 77 -18.36 7.81 -2.60
C GLY A 77 -18.07 7.35 -1.17
N MET A 78 -17.68 6.08 -0.94
CA MET A 78 -17.27 5.59 0.36
C MET A 78 -15.76 5.73 0.57
N ARG A 79 -15.36 5.98 1.83
CA ARG A 79 -13.96 5.97 2.24
C ARG A 79 -13.55 4.55 2.61
N VAL A 80 -12.49 4.05 1.99
CA VAL A 80 -11.93 2.74 2.28
C VAL A 80 -10.78 2.89 3.28
N VAL A 81 -10.80 2.14 4.37
CA VAL A 81 -9.80 2.22 5.45
C VAL A 81 -9.16 0.88 5.73
N GLY A 82 -7.97 0.90 6.33
CA GLY A 82 -7.22 -0.31 6.71
C GLY A 82 -6.73 -1.06 5.47
N ILE A 83 -5.99 -0.37 4.61
CA ILE A 83 -5.50 -0.91 3.35
C ILE A 83 -4.41 -1.94 3.64
N LYS A 84 -4.67 -3.19 3.22
CA LYS A 84 -3.74 -4.30 3.37
C LYS A 84 -3.08 -4.57 2.03
N TYR A 85 -1.84 -4.13 1.90
CA TYR A 85 -1.04 -4.30 0.69
C TYR A 85 -0.84 -5.78 0.31
N SER A 86 -0.87 -6.69 1.28
CA SER A 86 -0.81 -8.15 1.04
C SER A 86 -1.98 -8.74 0.25
N LEU A 87 -3.09 -8.00 0.10
CA LEU A 87 -4.25 -8.44 -0.69
C LEU A 87 -4.22 -7.91 -2.13
N PHE A 88 -3.18 -7.16 -2.50
CA PHE A 88 -3.00 -6.71 -3.88
C PHE A 88 -2.61 -7.90 -4.74
N GLN A 89 -2.99 -7.87 -6.01
CA GLN A 89 -2.42 -8.76 -7.00
C GLN A 89 -0.99 -8.25 -7.24
N GLU A 90 0.02 -9.03 -6.88
CA GLU A 90 1.41 -8.71 -7.21
C GLU A 90 1.50 -8.66 -8.74
N ALA A 91 1.70 -7.45 -9.26
CA ALA A 91 1.80 -7.23 -10.68
C ALA A 91 3.12 -7.82 -11.16
N GLU A 92 3.11 -9.08 -11.60
CA GLU A 92 4.11 -9.50 -12.57
C GLU A 92 4.02 -8.49 -13.73
N PRO A 93 5.14 -7.87 -14.14
CA PRO A 93 5.13 -6.93 -15.27
C PRO A 93 4.81 -7.73 -16.53
N GLU A 94 3.51 -7.91 -16.81
CA GLU A 94 3.09 -8.67 -17.97
C GLU A 94 3.50 -7.88 -19.22
N PRO A 95 4.36 -8.43 -20.09
CA PRO A 95 4.60 -7.84 -21.41
C PRO A 95 3.25 -7.74 -22.14
N PRO A 96 3.06 -6.75 -23.02
CA PRO A 96 1.74 -6.37 -23.53
C PRO A 96 1.02 -7.54 -24.20
N LYS A 97 0.10 -8.18 -23.47
CA LYS A 97 -0.67 -9.31 -24.00
C LYS A 97 -1.80 -8.77 -24.88
N ALA A 98 -1.64 -9.04 -26.17
CA ALA A 98 -2.67 -8.84 -27.18
C ALA A 98 -3.97 -9.55 -26.76
N THR A 99 -5.08 -8.83 -26.91
CA THR A 99 -6.44 -9.25 -26.59
C THR A 99 -6.81 -10.59 -27.21
N LYS A 100 -7.27 -11.55 -26.40
CA LYS A 100 -8.17 -12.62 -26.88
C LYS A 100 -9.33 -12.83 -25.93
N LYS A 101 -10.53 -12.57 -26.45
CA LYS A 101 -11.84 -12.87 -25.84
C LYS A 101 -12.06 -14.38 -25.84
N SER A 102 -12.51 -14.94 -24.72
CA SER A 102 -13.37 -16.13 -24.58
C SER A 102 -13.34 -16.47 -23.07
N GLY A 103 -14.34 -17.01 -22.40
CA GLY A 103 -15.63 -17.56 -22.75
C GLY A 103 -16.24 -18.03 -21.42
N LYS A 104 -17.57 -18.01 -21.36
CA LYS A 104 -18.42 -18.22 -20.18
C LYS A 104 -18.49 -19.71 -19.77
N LYS A 105 -18.88 -19.96 -18.50
CA LYS A 105 -19.43 -21.22 -17.88
C LYS A 105 -18.37 -22.13 -17.25
N LYS A 106 -18.61 -22.85 -16.14
CA LYS A 106 -19.77 -23.03 -15.24
C LYS A 106 -19.25 -23.67 -13.94
N SER A 107 -20.03 -23.50 -12.88
CA SER A 107 -20.05 -24.19 -11.60
C SER A 107 -19.78 -25.70 -11.63
N PHE A 108 -19.07 -26.21 -10.61
CA PHE A 108 -19.29 -27.55 -10.09
C PHE A 108 -19.28 -27.55 -8.57
N SER A 109 -20.27 -28.23 -8.01
CA SER A 109 -20.62 -28.31 -6.60
C SER A 109 -20.25 -29.69 -6.06
N LYS A 110 -19.82 -29.72 -4.79
CA LYS A 110 -20.24 -30.68 -3.74
C LYS A 110 -19.58 -32.08 -3.62
N LYS A 111 -18.90 -32.30 -2.49
CA LYS A 111 -19.00 -33.42 -1.50
C LYS A 111 -17.80 -33.30 -0.52
N THR A 112 -17.94 -33.02 0.78
CA THR A 112 -18.38 -33.84 1.94
C THR A 112 -17.73 -35.22 2.03
N VAL A 113 -16.81 -35.43 3.00
CA VAL A 113 -16.67 -36.62 3.86
C VAL A 113 -15.91 -36.21 5.15
N GLU A 114 -16.51 -36.48 6.31
CA GLU A 114 -15.91 -36.52 7.65
C GLU A 114 -15.12 -37.83 7.82
N ASN A 115 -13.95 -37.85 8.48
CA ASN A 115 -13.73 -38.49 9.79
C ASN A 115 -12.24 -38.64 10.19
N GLU A 116 -12.01 -38.34 11.47
CA GLU A 116 -11.17 -39.00 12.48
C GLU A 116 -9.63 -39.07 12.39
N GLU A 117 -9.03 -38.41 13.40
CA GLU A 117 -8.01 -38.89 14.36
C GLU A 117 -6.71 -39.55 13.87
N GLY A 118 -5.58 -39.01 14.33
CA GLY A 118 -4.34 -39.78 14.44
C GLY A 118 -3.04 -38.96 14.49
N GLN A 119 -2.43 -38.96 15.68
CA GLN A 119 -1.00 -38.82 15.99
C GLN A 119 -0.21 -37.57 15.55
N GLN A 120 0.20 -36.83 16.59
CA GLN A 120 1.40 -36.01 16.67
C GLN A 120 2.64 -36.88 16.46
N ASP A 121 3.64 -36.39 15.74
CA ASP A 121 5.05 -36.67 16.04
C ASP A 121 5.92 -35.50 15.58
N GLY A 122 6.61 -34.91 16.55
CA GLY A 122 7.41 -33.72 16.39
C GLY A 122 8.71 -33.99 15.64
N VAL A 123 8.95 -33.18 14.61
CA VAL A 123 10.29 -32.94 14.09
C VAL A 123 10.60 -31.49 14.43
N HIS A 124 11.35 -31.31 15.52
CA HIS A 124 11.92 -30.02 15.88
C HIS A 124 12.94 -29.65 14.81
N ASP A 125 12.48 -28.92 13.80
CA ASP A 125 13.35 -28.24 12.86
C ASP A 125 14.16 -27.23 13.68
N LYS A 126 15.48 -27.42 13.70
CA LYS A 126 16.41 -26.49 14.34
C LYS A 126 16.40 -25.22 13.50
N ILE A 127 15.41 -24.36 13.75
CA ILE A 127 15.37 -23.00 13.25
C ILE A 127 16.59 -22.30 13.85
N ILE A 128 17.61 -22.11 13.02
CA ILE A 128 18.67 -21.15 13.30
C ILE A 128 17.96 -19.79 13.24
N PRO A 129 17.83 -19.05 14.37
CA PRO A 129 17.31 -17.70 14.29
C PRO A 129 18.30 -16.90 13.46
N PHE A 130 17.87 -16.48 12.28
CA PHE A 130 18.60 -15.50 11.50
C PHE A 130 18.85 -14.28 12.39
N PRO A 131 20.08 -13.75 12.45
CA PRO A 131 20.33 -12.47 13.09
C PRO A 131 19.37 -11.46 12.45
N ARG A 132 18.43 -10.97 13.24
CA ARG A 132 17.63 -9.83 12.86
C ARG A 132 18.58 -8.66 12.94
N GLU A 133 18.97 -8.13 11.79
CA GLU A 133 19.59 -6.82 11.69
C GLU A 133 18.53 -5.83 12.17
N GLU A 134 18.52 -5.54 13.47
CA GLU A 134 17.70 -4.48 14.05
C GLU A 134 18.34 -3.16 13.62
N GLU A 135 17.69 -2.54 12.63
CA GLU A 135 17.34 -1.11 12.59
C GLU A 135 18.44 -0.15 13.08
N THR A 136 19.45 0.11 12.25
CA THR A 136 20.38 1.24 12.47
C THR A 136 19.93 2.52 11.76
N GLU A 137 18.97 2.45 10.83
CA GLU A 137 18.54 3.60 10.04
C GLU A 137 17.66 4.59 10.83
N ASP A 138 16.88 4.09 11.80
CA ASP A 138 16.00 4.95 12.60
C ASP A 138 16.78 5.79 13.62
N ASP A 139 17.82 5.22 14.24
CA ASP A 139 18.70 5.92 15.19
C ASP A 139 19.45 7.08 14.51
N GLU A 140 19.97 6.87 13.30
CA GLU A 140 20.65 7.91 12.51
C GLU A 140 19.69 9.07 12.18
N VAL A 141 18.45 8.76 11.77
CA VAL A 141 17.43 9.78 11.47
C VAL A 141 17.01 10.55 12.72
N GLU A 142 16.94 9.91 13.89
CA GLU A 142 16.68 10.59 15.16
C GLU A 142 17.82 11.52 15.57
N GLU A 143 19.07 11.11 15.37
CA GLU A 143 20.24 11.96 15.63
C GLU A 143 20.26 13.21 14.73
N LEU A 144 20.00 13.05 13.42
CA LEU A 144 19.95 14.18 12.47
C LEU A 144 18.87 15.21 12.84
N LYS A 145 17.69 14.75 13.27
CA LYS A 145 16.63 15.64 13.79
C LYS A 145 17.07 16.38 15.05
N GLY A 146 17.79 15.71 15.94
CA GLY A 146 18.38 16.32 17.13
C GLY A 146 19.35 17.46 16.80
N TYR A 147 20.20 17.29 15.79
CA TYR A 147 21.11 18.35 15.32
C TYR A 147 20.34 19.53 14.70
N ALA A 148 19.28 19.28 13.93
CA ALA A 148 18.47 20.32 13.31
C ALA A 148 17.77 21.20 14.37
N HIS A 149 17.20 20.58 15.41
CA HIS A 149 16.59 21.32 16.53
C HIS A 149 17.62 22.17 17.30
N LYS A 150 18.82 21.62 17.54
CA LYS A 150 19.90 22.36 18.20
C LYS A 150 20.37 23.56 17.36
N ALA A 151 20.40 23.42 16.02
CA ALA A 151 20.76 24.49 15.12
C ALA A 151 19.72 25.63 15.15
N LEU A 152 18.42 25.31 15.11
CA LEU A 152 17.34 26.29 15.23
C LEU A 152 17.44 27.07 16.54
N HIS A 153 17.64 26.38 17.66
CA HIS A 153 17.80 27.02 18.96
C HIS A 153 19.08 27.89 19.06
N ALA A 154 20.16 27.53 18.35
CA ALA A 154 21.35 28.37 18.26
C ALA A 154 21.10 29.65 17.43
N LEU A 155 20.27 29.58 16.39
CA LEU A 155 19.82 30.74 15.63
C LEU A 155 18.93 31.67 16.48
N GLU A 156 18.00 31.12 17.26
CA GLU A 156 17.17 31.89 18.19
C GLU A 156 17.99 32.64 19.24
N LYS A 157 19.10 32.04 19.68
CA LYS A 157 20.06 32.65 20.61
C LYS A 157 21.03 33.65 19.96
N GLY A 158 20.92 33.88 18.65
CA GLY A 158 21.81 34.79 17.91
C GLY A 158 23.23 34.26 17.74
N ASN A 159 23.45 32.95 17.79
CA ASN A 159 24.75 32.33 17.53
C ASN A 159 24.75 31.59 16.17
N PRO A 160 24.95 32.31 15.05
CA PRO A 160 24.85 31.74 13.71
C PRO A 160 25.98 30.76 13.39
N VAL A 161 27.17 30.96 13.99
CA VAL A 161 28.34 30.11 13.73
C VAL A 161 28.13 28.71 14.32
N ALA A 162 27.54 28.62 15.53
CA ALA A 162 27.19 27.35 16.13
C ALA A 162 26.10 26.62 15.34
N ALA A 163 25.08 27.34 14.86
CA ALA A 163 24.03 26.78 14.03
C ALA A 163 24.57 26.21 12.70
N TYR A 164 25.44 26.96 12.02
CA TYR A 164 26.06 26.52 10.77
C TYR A 164 26.86 25.22 10.93
N LYS A 165 27.68 25.11 11.98
CA LYS A 165 28.45 23.89 12.28
C LYS A 165 27.56 22.67 12.55
N LEU A 166 26.41 22.87 13.20
CA LEU A 166 25.45 21.80 13.47
C LEU A 166 24.75 21.33 12.20
N LEU A 167 24.39 22.26 11.30
CA LEU A 167 23.82 21.93 9.99
C LEU A 167 24.84 21.26 9.07
N GLN A 168 26.11 21.67 9.13
CA GLN A 168 27.18 21.04 8.36
C GLN A 168 27.35 19.57 8.74
N LYS A 169 27.28 19.23 10.03
CA LYS A 169 27.30 17.83 10.50
C LYS A 169 26.16 16.97 9.97
N ILE A 170 24.99 17.56 9.67
CA ILE A 170 23.85 16.84 9.10
C ILE A 170 24.07 16.51 7.62
N ILE A 171 24.83 17.35 6.91
CA ILE A 171 25.12 17.16 5.48
C ILE A 171 26.26 16.15 5.28
N GLU A 172 27.17 16.07 6.25
CA GLU A 172 28.35 15.19 6.21
C GLU A 172 28.11 13.79 6.82
N ALA A 173 26.97 13.60 7.48
CA ALA A 173 26.51 12.30 8.01
C ALA A 173 25.76 11.52 6.93
#